data_AF-A0A4U9W989-F1
#
_entry.id   AF-A0A4U9W989-F1
#
_cell.length_a   1.000
_cell.length_b   1.000
_cell.length_c   1.000
_cell.angle_alpha   90.00
_cell.angle_beta   90.00
_cell.angle_gamma   90.00
#
_symmetry.space_group_name_H-M   'P 1'
#
loop_
_entity.id
_entity.type
_entity.pdbx_description
1 polymer ?
#
loop_
_entity_poly.entity_id
_entity_poly.type
_entity_poly.pdbx_seq_one_letter_code
_entity_poly.pdbx_strand_id
1 'polypeptide(L)'
;MPSFQGEQYSAFTRREPLGVVVGIIPWNFSIMIAIWKLAAALTCGCTVVLKPSEYTPLTMLRVAELATEAGIPAGALNVINGSGARLGLCLSPSALRQSDLHRLGAYRDRGGESGDGTRDCAYHAGTGGKNAAAFLADVSVDKMVDGIIEAGYLNQGRSVPQQSVSTACQPYR
;
A
#
# COMPACT_ATOMS: atom_id res chain seq x y z
N MET A 1 -14.57 -35.26 -11.21
CA MET A 1 -14.68 -35.39 -12.67
C MET A 1 -16.13 -35.13 -13.02
N PRO A 2 -16.46 -34.19 -13.92
CA PRO A 2 -17.86 -33.98 -14.33
C PRO A 2 -18.42 -35.26 -14.96
N SER A 3 -19.72 -35.51 -14.82
CA SER A 3 -20.34 -36.73 -15.30
C SER A 3 -20.51 -36.68 -16.83
N PHE A 4 -20.27 -37.79 -17.54
CA PHE A 4 -20.38 -37.88 -19.00
C PHE A 4 -21.82 -38.12 -19.49
N GLN A 5 -22.84 -37.86 -18.67
CA GLN A 5 -24.26 -38.14 -18.95
C GLN A 5 -24.96 -37.02 -19.76
N GLY A 6 -24.20 -36.17 -20.48
CA GLY A 6 -24.77 -35.10 -21.32
C GLY A 6 -25.25 -33.87 -20.55
N GLU A 7 -24.86 -33.71 -19.28
CA GLU A 7 -25.16 -32.53 -18.49
C GLU A 7 -24.39 -31.29 -18.99
N GLN A 8 -25.07 -30.15 -19.10
CA GLN A 8 -24.42 -28.88 -19.40
C GLN A 8 -24.08 -28.14 -18.11
N TYR A 9 -22.79 -27.94 -17.86
CA TYR A 9 -22.30 -27.17 -16.73
C TYR A 9 -22.01 -25.74 -17.17
N SER A 10 -22.45 -24.77 -16.36
CA SER A 10 -21.96 -23.39 -16.45
C SER A 10 -21.20 -23.06 -15.18
N ALA A 11 -19.99 -22.54 -15.33
CA ALA A 11 -19.16 -22.07 -14.23
C ALA A 11 -18.81 -20.60 -14.49
N PHE A 12 -18.99 -19.76 -13.47
CA PHE A 12 -18.60 -18.36 -13.51
C PHE A 12 -17.99 -17.93 -12.18
N THR A 13 -17.12 -16.93 -12.22
CA THR A 13 -16.52 -16.34 -11.03
C THR A 13 -17.09 -14.94 -10.81
N ARG A 14 -17.53 -14.64 -9.59
CA ARG A 14 -17.94 -13.30 -9.17
C ARG A 14 -16.87 -12.71 -8.27
N ARG A 15 -16.62 -11.41 -8.42
CA ARG A 15 -15.80 -10.64 -7.49
C ARG A 15 -16.73 -9.90 -6.55
N GLU A 16 -16.50 -10.06 -5.26
CA GLU A 16 -17.27 -9.39 -4.22
C GLU A 16 -16.34 -8.46 -3.43
N PRO A 17 -16.86 -7.34 -2.90
CA PRO A 17 -16.09 -6.46 -2.04
C PRO A 17 -15.57 -7.24 -0.85
N LEU A 18 -14.33 -6.92 -0.48
CA LEU A 18 -13.73 -7.38 0.75
C LEU A 18 -14.52 -6.81 1.96
N GLY A 19 -15.10 -5.61 1.88
CA GLY A 19 -15.78 -5.00 3.03
C GLY A 19 -14.87 -3.98 3.69
N VAL A 20 -14.57 -4.08 4.99
CA VAL A 20 -13.80 -3.03 5.68
C VAL A 20 -12.28 -3.27 5.53
N VAL A 21 -11.58 -2.27 4.98
CA VAL A 21 -10.14 -2.28 4.70
C VAL A 21 -9.39 -1.30 5.62
N VAL A 22 -8.31 -1.75 6.25
CA VAL A 22 -7.43 -0.86 7.05
C VAL A 22 -6.22 -0.45 6.24
N GLY A 23 -5.92 0.85 6.14
CA GLY A 23 -4.68 1.35 5.52
C GLY A 23 -3.78 2.04 6.53
N ILE A 24 -2.55 1.54 6.70
CA ILE A 24 -1.50 2.22 7.48
C ILE A 24 -0.62 3.02 6.52
N ILE A 25 -0.53 4.33 6.73
CA ILE A 25 0.11 5.26 5.79
C ILE A 25 1.43 5.79 6.40
N PRO A 26 2.56 5.69 5.67
CA PRO A 26 3.84 6.22 6.13
C PRO A 26 3.90 7.76 6.00
N TRP A 27 4.94 8.36 6.55
CA TRP A 27 5.11 9.82 6.64
C TRP A 27 5.71 10.47 5.38
N ASN A 28 6.31 9.69 4.48
CA ASN A 28 7.15 10.24 3.41
C ASN A 28 6.36 10.67 2.16
N PHE A 29 5.29 9.95 1.82
CA PHE A 29 4.38 10.30 0.73
C PHE A 29 2.92 10.11 1.17
N SER A 30 2.57 10.73 2.29
CA SER A 30 1.34 10.44 3.03
C SER A 30 0.08 10.59 2.17
N ILE A 31 -0.08 11.70 1.44
CA ILE A 31 -1.25 11.92 0.58
C ILE A 31 -1.28 10.92 -0.56
N MET A 32 -0.19 10.82 -1.32
CA MET A 32 -0.14 10.01 -2.54
C MET A 32 -0.43 8.53 -2.25
N ILE A 33 0.21 7.98 -1.22
CA ILE A 33 0.00 6.57 -0.82
C ILE A 33 -1.42 6.37 -0.27
N ALA A 34 -1.95 7.34 0.48
CA ALA A 34 -3.31 7.26 0.98
C ALA A 34 -4.36 7.28 -0.14
N ILE A 35 -4.22 8.17 -1.13
CA ILE A 35 -5.15 8.28 -2.25
C ILE A 35 -5.16 6.99 -3.08
N TRP A 36 -3.99 6.40 -3.38
CA TRP A 36 -3.95 5.14 -4.13
C TRP A 36 -4.68 4.00 -3.42
N LYS A 37 -4.51 3.89 -2.09
CA LYS A 37 -5.19 2.89 -1.28
C LYS A 37 -6.69 3.18 -1.16
N LEU A 38 -7.05 4.45 -0.95
CA LEU A 38 -8.43 4.89 -0.82
C LEU A 38 -9.21 4.65 -2.12
N ALA A 39 -8.66 5.09 -3.25
CA ALA A 39 -9.27 4.93 -4.56
C ALA A 39 -9.52 3.45 -4.86
N ALA A 40 -8.50 2.60 -4.71
CA ALA A 40 -8.64 1.17 -4.96
C ALA A 40 -9.70 0.50 -4.08
N ALA A 41 -9.77 0.85 -2.79
CA ALA A 41 -10.74 0.27 -1.88
C ALA A 41 -12.18 0.76 -2.17
N LEU A 42 -12.38 2.07 -2.36
CA LEU A 42 -13.70 2.63 -2.63
C LEU A 42 -14.26 2.15 -3.97
N THR A 43 -13.43 2.03 -5.02
CA THR A 43 -13.87 1.49 -6.32
C THR A 43 -14.29 0.04 -6.25
N CYS A 44 -13.71 -0.73 -5.32
CA CYS A 44 -14.10 -2.11 -5.07
C CYS A 44 -15.36 -2.24 -4.22
N GLY A 45 -15.94 -1.14 -3.73
CA GLY A 45 -17.08 -1.15 -2.82
C GLY A 45 -16.71 -1.43 -1.36
N CYS A 46 -15.44 -1.26 -0.99
CA CYS A 46 -14.96 -1.41 0.38
C CYS A 46 -15.09 -0.11 1.17
N THR A 47 -15.25 -0.20 2.49
CA THR A 47 -15.07 0.94 3.41
C THR A 47 -13.64 0.95 3.95
N VAL A 48 -13.14 2.11 4.35
CA VAL A 48 -11.73 2.29 4.68
C VAL A 48 -11.54 2.89 6.08
N VAL A 49 -10.63 2.29 6.85
CA VAL A 49 -10.07 2.85 8.07
C VAL A 49 -8.62 3.21 7.82
N LEU A 50 -8.30 4.50 7.72
CA LEU A 50 -6.94 4.98 7.50
C LEU A 50 -6.28 5.40 8.82
N LYS A 51 -5.08 4.86 9.06
CA LYS A 51 -4.20 5.27 10.14
C LYS A 51 -2.97 5.97 9.57
N PRO A 52 -2.96 7.32 9.51
CA PRO A 52 -1.77 8.06 9.11
C PRO A 52 -0.64 7.96 10.11
N SER A 53 0.57 8.28 9.65
CA SER A 53 1.71 8.49 10.52
C SER A 53 1.47 9.67 11.45
N GLU A 54 1.89 9.53 12.70
CA GLU A 54 1.84 10.57 13.73
C GLU A 54 2.68 11.81 13.41
N TYR A 55 3.63 11.69 12.47
CA TYR A 55 4.44 12.81 11.98
C TYR A 55 3.73 13.66 10.92
N THR A 56 2.70 13.11 10.24
CA THR A 56 1.95 13.82 9.18
C THR A 56 0.42 13.68 9.33
N PRO A 57 -0.15 13.97 10.52
CA PRO A 57 -1.56 13.69 10.79
C PRO A 57 -2.52 14.68 10.12
N LEU A 58 -2.16 15.97 10.08
CA LEU A 58 -3.05 17.06 9.68
C LEU A 58 -3.48 16.96 8.22
N THR A 59 -2.55 16.55 7.36
CA THR A 59 -2.81 16.43 5.93
C THR A 59 -3.90 15.41 5.63
N MET A 60 -3.91 14.29 6.36
CA MET A 60 -4.93 13.25 6.18
C MET A 60 -6.28 13.62 6.80
N LEU A 61 -6.29 14.44 7.85
CA LEU A 61 -7.52 15.01 8.36
C LEU A 61 -8.16 15.97 7.35
N ARG A 62 -7.36 16.82 6.69
CA ARG A 62 -7.87 17.70 5.64
C ARG A 62 -8.43 16.91 4.45
N VAL A 63 -7.80 15.78 4.08
CA VAL A 63 -8.34 14.88 3.05
C VAL A 63 -9.69 14.28 3.47
N ALA A 64 -9.88 13.94 4.75
CA ALA A 64 -11.15 13.43 5.25
C ALA A 64 -12.29 14.47 5.21
N GLU A 65 -11.97 15.73 5.50
CA GLU A 65 -12.92 16.85 5.33
C GLU A 65 -13.33 17.00 3.87
N LEU A 66 -12.34 17.04 2.96
CA LEU A 66 -12.58 17.15 1.52
C LEU A 66 -13.35 15.95 0.96
N ALA A 67 -13.11 14.75 1.48
CA ALA A 67 -13.88 13.54 1.12
C ALA A 67 -15.36 13.69 1.49
N THR A 68 -15.64 14.28 2.65
CA THR A 68 -17.01 14.57 3.10
C THR A 68 -17.66 15.62 2.20
N GLU A 69 -16.94 16.70 1.89
CA GLU A 69 -17.40 17.75 0.96
C GLU A 69 -17.65 17.19 -0.46
N ALA A 70 -16.87 16.19 -0.89
CA ALA A 70 -17.03 15.52 -2.18
C ALA A 70 -18.22 14.53 -2.23
N GLY A 71 -18.92 14.31 -1.11
CA GLY A 71 -20.08 13.44 -1.03
C GLY A 71 -19.76 11.97 -0.79
N ILE A 72 -18.57 11.63 -0.29
CA ILE A 72 -18.27 10.26 0.15
C ILE A 72 -19.21 9.92 1.33
N PRO A 73 -19.92 8.78 1.30
CA PRO A 73 -20.86 8.42 2.36
C PRO A 73 -20.20 8.39 3.74
N ALA A 74 -20.93 8.86 4.75
CA ALA A 74 -20.48 8.77 6.14
C ALA A 74 -20.14 7.31 6.51
N GLY A 75 -18.98 7.10 7.12
CA GLY A 75 -18.48 5.76 7.48
C GLY A 75 -17.78 5.00 6.35
N ALA A 76 -17.83 5.48 5.10
CA ALA A 76 -17.05 4.87 4.01
C ALA A 76 -15.54 5.18 4.12
N LEU A 77 -15.20 6.34 4.69
CA LEU A 77 -13.83 6.71 5.05
C LEU A 77 -13.79 7.13 6.53
N ASN A 78 -12.94 6.47 7.31
CA ASN A 78 -12.67 6.77 8.70
C ASN A 78 -11.17 7.00 8.88
N VAL A 79 -10.78 8.09 9.55
CA VAL A 79 -9.36 8.39 9.83
C VAL A 79 -9.12 8.32 11.33
N ILE A 80 -8.11 7.55 11.74
CA ILE A 80 -7.74 7.38 13.15
C ILE A 80 -6.28 7.78 13.37
N ASN A 81 -6.07 8.78 14.20
CA ASN A 81 -4.75 9.27 14.58
C ASN A 81 -4.32 8.68 15.94
N GLY A 82 -3.03 8.43 16.08
CA GLY A 82 -2.43 7.96 17.33
C GLY A 82 -1.20 7.11 17.10
N SER A 83 -0.60 6.66 18.20
CA SER A 83 0.67 5.94 18.21
C SER A 83 0.65 4.73 17.27
N GLY A 84 1.63 4.64 16.38
CA GLY A 84 1.80 3.49 15.49
C GLY A 84 1.95 2.17 16.26
N ALA A 85 2.63 2.18 17.41
CA ALA A 85 2.84 0.98 18.22
C ALA A 85 1.55 0.48 18.86
N ARG A 86 0.73 1.39 19.40
CA ARG A 86 -0.53 1.04 20.05
C ARG A 86 -1.62 0.69 19.03
N LEU A 87 -1.86 1.58 18.08
CA LEU A 87 -2.92 1.39 17.09
C LEU A 87 -2.58 0.32 16.06
N GLY A 88 -1.29 0.11 15.75
CA GLY A 88 -0.87 -0.97 14.86
C GLY A 88 -1.23 -2.36 15.40
N LEU A 89 -1.08 -2.56 16.71
CA LEU A 89 -1.48 -3.81 17.37
C LEU A 89 -3.00 -3.95 17.44
N CYS A 90 -3.74 -2.88 17.77
CA CYS A 90 -5.21 -2.91 17.79
C CYS A 90 -5.83 -3.11 16.39
N LEU A 91 -5.14 -2.65 15.34
CA LEU A 91 -5.56 -2.81 13.95
C LEU A 91 -4.98 -4.08 13.30
N SER A 92 -4.24 -4.88 14.07
CA SER A 92 -3.63 -6.12 13.57
C SER A 92 -4.69 -7.21 13.34
N PRO A 93 -4.43 -8.15 12.42
CA PRO A 93 -5.33 -9.26 12.14
C PRO A 93 -5.75 -10.08 13.36
N SER A 94 -4.86 -10.25 14.34
CA SER A 94 -5.11 -11.04 15.56
C SER A 94 -5.99 -10.32 16.59
N ALA A 95 -6.09 -8.99 16.53
CA ALA A 95 -6.86 -8.20 17.49
C ALA A 95 -8.32 -7.93 17.06
N LEU A 96 -8.64 -8.14 15.78
CA LEU A 96 -9.95 -7.85 15.20
C LEU A 96 -10.65 -9.15 14.79
N ARG A 97 -11.94 -9.35 15.13
CA ARG A 97 -12.68 -10.57 14.75
C ARG A 97 -12.83 -10.68 13.22
N GLN A 98 -12.89 -11.93 12.73
CA GLN A 98 -12.92 -12.27 11.30
C GLN A 98 -14.16 -11.77 10.54
N SER A 99 -15.26 -11.42 11.21
CA SER A 99 -16.55 -11.09 10.57
C SER A 99 -16.68 -9.65 10.05
N ASP A 100 -15.82 -8.72 10.48
CA ASP A 100 -16.12 -7.30 10.33
C ASP A 100 -15.14 -6.54 9.42
N LEU A 101 -14.05 -7.18 8.96
CA LEU A 101 -12.94 -6.50 8.28
C LEU A 101 -12.16 -7.43 7.36
N HIS A 102 -12.18 -7.18 6.05
CA HIS A 102 -11.22 -7.77 5.12
C HIS A 102 -10.06 -6.80 4.90
N ARG A 103 -8.95 -7.11 5.55
CA ARG A 103 -7.84 -6.20 5.85
C ARG A 103 -6.94 -5.96 4.60
N LEU A 104 -6.47 -4.73 4.35
CA LEU A 104 -5.23 -4.44 3.57
C LEU A 104 -4.26 -3.61 4.44
N GLY A 105 -3.94 -4.13 5.62
CA GLY A 105 -2.95 -3.49 6.48
C GLY A 105 -1.56 -3.48 5.85
N ALA A 106 -0.77 -2.45 6.12
CA ALA A 106 0.68 -2.46 5.98
C ALA A 106 1.25 -2.38 7.40
N TYR A 107 1.28 -3.51 8.12
CA TYR A 107 1.90 -3.61 9.43
C TYR A 107 3.31 -4.16 9.27
N ARG A 108 4.31 -3.29 9.37
CA ARG A 108 5.69 -3.71 9.53
C ARG A 108 5.90 -4.10 10.98
N ASP A 109 5.86 -5.39 11.25
CA ASP A 109 6.50 -5.90 12.45
C ASP A 109 8.01 -5.63 12.35
N ARG A 110 8.59 -5.07 13.40
CA ARG A 110 10.02 -4.73 13.45
C ARG A 110 10.87 -5.92 13.91
N GLY A 111 10.27 -7.11 14.10
CA GLY A 111 11.00 -8.29 14.54
C GLY A 111 10.28 -9.59 14.25
N GLY A 112 10.14 -9.97 12.97
CA GLY A 112 10.05 -11.39 12.57
C GLY A 112 8.92 -12.25 13.15
N GLU A 113 7.93 -11.71 13.87
CA GLU A 113 6.85 -12.45 14.50
C GLU A 113 5.55 -12.24 13.72
N SER A 114 5.60 -12.48 12.41
CA SER A 114 4.39 -12.78 11.62
C SER A 114 4.08 -14.28 11.68
N GLY A 115 4.26 -14.87 12.87
CA GLY A 115 3.98 -16.28 13.13
C GLY A 115 2.50 -16.45 13.42
N ASP A 116 1.83 -17.26 12.59
CA ASP A 116 0.53 -17.89 12.82
C ASP A 116 -0.75 -17.05 12.61
N GLY A 117 -0.81 -15.79 13.05
CA GLY A 117 -2.06 -15.00 13.06
C GLY A 117 -2.54 -14.38 11.73
N THR A 118 -1.78 -14.51 10.63
CA THR A 118 -2.07 -13.83 9.34
C THR A 118 -2.59 -14.74 8.25
N ARG A 119 -2.69 -16.05 8.48
CA ARG A 119 -2.94 -17.06 7.43
C ARG A 119 -4.29 -16.89 6.71
N ASP A 120 -5.28 -16.31 7.37
CA ASP A 120 -6.64 -16.13 6.81
C ASP A 120 -6.94 -14.68 6.41
N CYS A 121 -5.94 -13.80 6.36
CA CYS A 121 -6.13 -12.38 6.01
C CYS A 121 -5.36 -12.02 4.75
N ALA A 122 -6.05 -11.40 3.79
CA ALA A 122 -5.38 -10.70 2.70
C ALA A 122 -4.48 -9.60 3.30
N TYR A 123 -3.25 -9.48 2.80
CA TYR A 123 -2.28 -8.52 3.31
C TYR A 123 -1.43 -7.99 2.17
N HIS A 124 -1.27 -6.67 2.11
CA HIS A 124 -0.46 -6.03 1.08
C HIS A 124 0.36 -4.88 1.67
N ALA A 125 1.68 -5.08 1.69
CA ALA A 125 2.63 -4.11 2.21
C ALA A 125 3.71 -3.77 1.19
N GLY A 126 3.85 -2.47 0.91
CA GLY A 126 5.06 -1.93 0.32
C GLY A 126 6.12 -1.80 1.42
N THR A 127 7.18 -2.59 1.33
CA THR A 127 8.33 -2.51 2.23
C THR A 127 9.44 -1.69 1.59
N GLY A 128 10.43 -1.30 2.39
CA GLY A 128 11.59 -0.56 1.87
C GLY A 128 12.36 -1.40 0.84
N GLY A 129 12.83 -0.74 -0.22
CA GLY A 129 13.67 -1.33 -1.25
C GLY A 129 15.07 -0.72 -1.25
N LYS A 130 16.06 -1.49 -1.74
CA LYS A 130 17.39 -0.99 -2.07
C LYS A 130 17.54 -0.94 -3.58
N ASN A 131 17.10 0.16 -4.19
CA ASN A 131 16.96 0.21 -5.65
C ASN A 131 18.30 0.53 -6.32
N ALA A 132 18.50 -0.09 -7.48
CA ALA A 132 19.67 0.11 -8.32
C ALA A 132 19.31 0.87 -9.60
N ALA A 133 20.26 1.67 -10.11
CA ALA A 133 20.18 2.30 -11.42
C ALA A 133 21.11 1.57 -12.39
N ALA A 134 20.59 1.13 -13.54
CA ALA A 134 21.39 0.60 -14.63
C ALA A 134 21.19 1.46 -15.87
N PHE A 135 22.30 1.79 -16.54
CA PHE A 135 22.28 2.59 -17.77
C PHE A 135 22.77 1.74 -18.94
N LEU A 136 22.09 1.88 -20.06
CA LEU A 136 22.54 1.33 -21.33
C LEU A 136 23.75 2.12 -21.84
N ALA A 137 24.59 1.46 -22.64
CA ALA A 137 25.86 2.01 -23.10
C ALA A 137 25.71 3.21 -24.06
N ASP A 138 24.52 3.42 -24.62
CA ASP A 138 24.17 4.50 -25.55
C ASP A 138 23.57 5.74 -24.86
N VAL A 139 23.37 5.70 -23.53
CA VAL A 139 22.89 6.85 -22.77
C VAL A 139 24.04 7.83 -22.56
N SER A 140 23.79 9.13 -22.75
CA SER A 140 24.79 10.16 -22.48
C SER A 140 25.04 10.33 -20.98
N VAL A 141 26.28 10.63 -20.60
CA VAL A 141 26.67 10.80 -19.19
C VAL A 141 25.79 11.82 -18.48
N ASP A 142 25.50 12.96 -19.13
CA ASP A 142 24.65 14.01 -18.53
C ASP A 142 23.25 13.47 -18.17
N LYS A 143 22.64 12.68 -19.07
CA LYS A 143 21.34 12.04 -18.79
C LYS A 143 21.41 11.01 -17.68
N MET A 144 22.53 10.30 -17.56
CA MET A 144 22.74 9.38 -16.43
C MET A 144 22.80 10.15 -15.11
N VAL A 145 23.57 11.24 -15.07
CA VAL A 145 23.73 12.06 -13.86
C VAL A 145 22.41 12.69 -13.45
N ASP A 146 21.69 13.30 -14.38
CA ASP A 146 20.37 13.91 -14.11
C ASP A 146 19.39 12.87 -13.53
N GLY A 147 19.34 11.68 -14.14
CA GLY A 147 18.48 10.59 -13.66
C GLY A 147 18.86 10.08 -12.27
N ILE A 148 20.16 9.97 -11.97
CA ILE A 148 20.64 9.58 -10.62
C ILE A 148 20.29 10.67 -9.60
N ILE A 149 20.47 11.94 -9.93
CA ILE A 149 20.18 13.05 -9.00
C ILE A 149 18.69 13.08 -8.69
N GLU A 150 17.84 12.99 -9.71
CA GLU A 150 16.39 12.96 -9.52
C GLU A 150 15.97 11.75 -8.67
N ALA A 151 16.33 10.53 -9.08
CA ALA A 151 15.93 9.31 -8.38
C ALA A 151 16.62 9.12 -7.02
N GLY A 152 17.75 9.80 -6.80
CA GLY A 152 18.56 9.75 -5.59
C GLY A 152 18.24 10.85 -4.57
N TYR A 153 17.64 11.97 -4.97
CA TYR A 153 17.38 13.08 -4.05
C TYR A 153 15.92 13.54 -4.01
N LEU A 154 15.05 12.98 -4.86
CA LEU A 154 13.61 13.22 -4.74
C LEU A 154 13.13 12.94 -3.31
N ASN A 155 12.42 13.91 -2.73
CA ASN A 155 11.95 13.86 -1.34
C ASN A 155 13.08 13.60 -0.32
N GLN A 156 14.24 14.24 -0.51
CA GLN A 156 15.42 14.11 0.37
C GLN A 156 15.91 12.66 0.52
N GLY A 157 15.74 11.84 -0.51
CA GLY A 157 16.13 10.43 -0.50
C GLY A 157 15.20 9.52 0.31
N ARG A 158 14.07 10.04 0.81
CA ARG A 158 13.14 9.32 1.70
C ARG A 158 12.00 8.68 0.90
N SER A 159 12.32 8.09 -0.24
CA SER A 159 11.36 7.40 -1.12
C SER A 159 11.59 5.89 -1.13
N VAL A 160 10.52 5.10 -1.30
CA VAL A 160 10.67 3.64 -1.48
C VAL A 160 11.40 3.28 -2.78
N PRO A 161 11.20 3.99 -3.93
CA PRO A 161 12.00 3.76 -5.14
C PRO A 161 13.40 4.42 -5.11
N GLN A 162 13.86 4.90 -3.95
CA GLN A 162 15.15 5.55 -3.79
C GLN A 162 16.31 4.72 -4.36
N GLN A 163 17.09 5.32 -5.27
CA GLN A 163 18.31 4.72 -5.77
C GLN A 163 19.45 4.86 -4.75
N SER A 164 20.11 3.74 -4.46
CA SER A 164 21.23 3.69 -3.50
C SER A 164 22.46 3.00 -4.06
N VAL A 165 22.33 2.38 -5.24
CA VAL A 165 23.41 1.73 -5.98
C VAL A 165 23.24 2.08 -7.45
N SER A 166 24.31 2.46 -8.15
CA SER A 166 24.28 2.68 -9.60
C SER A 166 25.37 1.85 -10.26
N THR A 167 25.08 1.26 -11.41
CA THR A 167 26.03 0.44 -12.17
C THR A 167 25.87 0.75 -13.66
N ALA A 168 26.95 1.25 -14.28
CA ALA A 168 27.01 1.40 -15.73
C ALA A 168 27.54 0.10 -16.34
N CYS A 169 26.84 -0.45 -17.32
CA CYS A 169 27.32 -1.64 -18.03
C CYS A 169 28.24 -1.18 -19.16
N GLN A 170 29.55 -1.40 -18.98
CA GLN A 170 30.53 -1.10 -20.01
C GLN A 170 30.56 -2.28 -21.00
N PRO A 171 30.33 -2.07 -22.31
CA PRO A 171 30.41 -3.16 -23.28
C PRO A 171 31.86 -3.69 -23.33
N TYR A 172 32.00 -5.01 -23.25
CA TYR A 172 33.27 -5.71 -23.45
C TYR A 172 33.77 -5.37 -24.86
N ARG A 173 34.90 -4.66 -24.97
CA ARG A 173 35.61 -4.46 -26.22
C ARG A 173 36.54 -5.64 -26.47
#